data_AF-A0A2N5NE91-F1
#
_entry.id   AF-A0A2N5NE91-F1
#
_cell.length_a   1.000
_cell.length_b   1.000
_cell.length_c   1.000
_cell.angle_alpha   90.00
_cell.angle_beta   90.00
_cell.angle_gamma   90.00
#
_symmetry.space_group_name_H-M   'P 1'
#
loop_
_entity.id
_entity.type
_entity.pdbx_description
1 polymer ?
#
loop_
_entity_poly.entity_id
_entity_poly.type
_entity_poly.pdbx_seq_one_letter_code
_entity_poly.pdbx_strand_id
1 'polypeptide(L)'
;MYRKKLMRACLTGLMVVTVATANVAPVFAAEAPAGTEATDKEVLQKVSINYYDEGAGKQIAEVPLEVGAGDTEIALAVIKKYMPAEYNLVSTDYQIRGGYVYVSVTPAPVVEETQDVKINYYDEAAGKQVAEVPVQVSSNASVVDMAILTRSLPEGYTLEGSDCIIRDGYVYVSVAPAEEVQNVKINYYDEAA
;
A
#
# COMPACT_ATOMS: atom_id res chain seq x y z
N MET A 1 -27.01 -7.56 22.28
CA MET A 1 -25.95 -6.73 21.63
C MET A 1 -25.56 -5.60 22.55
N TYR A 2 -24.30 -5.53 23.00
CA TYR A 2 -23.81 -4.47 23.88
C TYR A 2 -23.45 -3.21 23.09
N ARG A 3 -23.97 -2.05 23.51
CA ARG A 3 -23.40 -0.72 23.18
C ARG A 3 -22.80 -0.15 24.46
N LYS A 4 -21.46 -0.03 24.54
CA LYS A 4 -20.78 0.66 25.65
C LYS A 4 -20.95 2.17 25.48
N LYS A 5 -21.59 2.83 26.45
CA LYS A 5 -21.57 4.30 26.57
C LYS A 5 -20.39 4.74 27.44
N LEU A 6 -19.82 5.90 27.09
CA LEU A 6 -18.80 6.61 27.86
C LEU A 6 -19.26 6.90 29.29
N MET A 7 -18.32 6.88 30.24
CA MET A 7 -18.38 7.72 31.44
C MET A 7 -16.98 8.19 31.83
N ARG A 8 -16.80 9.51 31.97
CA ARG A 8 -15.67 10.12 32.67
C ARG A 8 -15.80 9.80 34.16
N ALA A 9 -14.70 9.48 34.83
CA ALA A 9 -14.58 9.54 36.28
C ALA A 9 -13.57 10.64 36.65
N CYS A 10 -13.96 11.54 37.55
CA CYS A 10 -13.14 12.68 37.95
C CYS A 10 -12.13 12.32 39.05
N LEU A 11 -11.04 13.08 39.07
CA LEU A 11 -10.05 13.11 40.15
C LEU A 11 -10.68 13.69 41.43
N THR A 12 -10.64 12.95 42.55
CA THR A 12 -10.86 13.48 43.91
C THR A 12 -9.94 12.77 44.89
N GLY A 13 -8.98 13.50 45.46
CA GLY A 13 -8.07 12.98 46.49
C GLY A 13 -8.65 13.10 47.91
N LEU A 14 -8.32 12.11 48.76
CA LEU A 14 -8.58 12.02 50.20
C LEU A 14 -7.66 10.87 50.71
N MET A 15 -7.02 10.86 51.88
CA MET A 15 -6.86 11.84 52.98
C MET A 15 -5.61 11.46 53.81
N VAL A 16 -5.00 12.44 54.50
CA VAL A 16 -4.45 12.44 55.89
C VAL A 16 -4.32 11.07 56.61
N VAL A 17 -3.24 10.71 57.33
CA VAL A 17 -2.75 11.13 58.68
C VAL A 17 -1.25 10.71 58.82
N THR A 18 -0.37 11.10 59.77
CA THR A 18 -0.43 11.84 61.06
C THR A 18 0.90 12.61 61.31
N VAL A 19 0.99 13.41 62.38
CA VAL A 19 2.24 14.01 62.92
C VAL A 19 2.57 13.35 64.27
N ALA A 20 3.86 13.17 64.60
CA ALA A 20 4.34 12.91 65.97
C ALA A 20 5.65 13.66 66.25
N THR A 21 5.84 14.07 67.50
CA THR A 21 6.91 14.93 68.04
C THR A 21 8.13 14.08 68.51
N ALA A 22 9.28 14.57 69.01
CA ALA A 22 9.71 15.89 69.52
C ALA A 22 11.25 16.07 69.47
N ASN A 23 11.72 17.29 69.73
CA ASN A 23 13.06 17.77 70.15
C ASN A 23 14.22 16.77 70.40
N VAL A 24 15.44 17.09 69.92
CA VAL A 24 16.62 17.57 70.70
C VAL A 24 17.73 18.03 69.71
N ALA A 25 18.48 19.06 70.09
CA ALA A 25 19.80 19.42 69.55
C ALA A 25 20.78 19.58 70.76
N PRO A 26 22.13 19.47 70.65
CA PRO A 26 22.92 19.83 69.46
C PRO A 26 24.23 19.02 69.21
N VAL A 27 25.03 19.49 68.22
CA VAL A 27 26.48 19.22 67.98
C VAL A 27 26.92 17.79 67.58
N PHE A 28 27.26 17.60 66.30
CA PHE A 28 28.66 17.45 65.88
C PHE A 28 28.85 17.83 64.40
N ALA A 29 30.04 18.28 64.03
CA ALA A 29 30.32 18.81 62.70
C ALA A 29 30.60 17.71 61.66
N ALA A 30 29.93 17.80 60.50
CA ALA A 30 30.41 17.28 59.23
C ALA A 30 29.77 18.11 58.11
N GLU A 31 30.57 18.92 57.43
CA GLU A 31 30.14 19.67 56.24
C GLU A 31 29.99 18.68 55.08
N ALA A 32 28.75 18.26 54.80
CA ALA A 32 28.44 17.50 53.59
C ALA A 32 28.23 18.50 52.44
N PRO A 33 28.94 18.35 51.30
CA PRO A 33 28.91 19.34 50.23
C PRO A 33 27.52 19.46 49.60
N ALA A 34 27.19 20.68 49.14
CA ALA A 34 26.01 20.94 48.34
C ALA A 34 26.06 20.15 47.02
N GLY A 35 25.46 18.96 47.03
CA GLY A 35 25.40 18.03 45.91
C GLY A 35 24.15 18.24 45.07
N THR A 36 24.20 19.26 44.21
CA THR A 36 23.46 19.41 42.94
C THR A 36 22.10 18.70 42.84
N GLU A 37 21.01 19.47 42.88
CA GLU A 37 19.77 19.07 42.20
C GLU A 37 20.07 18.98 40.70
N ALA A 38 20.42 17.77 40.24
CA ALA A 38 20.46 17.45 38.83
C ALA A 38 19.03 17.50 38.30
N THR A 39 18.65 18.68 37.78
CA THR A 39 17.58 18.74 36.80
C THR A 39 18.11 17.97 35.59
N ASP A 40 17.69 16.72 35.44
CA ASP A 40 18.00 15.88 34.28
C ASP A 40 17.41 16.55 33.03
N LYS A 41 18.18 17.48 32.46
CA LYS A 41 18.00 17.95 31.10
C LYS A 41 18.32 16.74 30.24
N GLU A 42 17.28 16.11 29.72
CA GLU A 42 17.37 15.05 28.73
C GLU A 42 18.30 15.54 27.62
N VAL A 43 19.53 15.00 27.58
CA VAL A 43 20.53 15.42 26.60
C VAL A 43 20.11 14.78 25.29
N LEU A 44 19.60 15.58 24.36
CA LEU A 44 19.18 15.10 23.05
C LEU A 44 20.33 15.18 22.05
N GLN A 45 20.47 14.14 21.23
CA GLN A 45 21.32 14.11 20.05
C GLN A 45 20.48 14.21 18.77
N LYS A 46 21.03 14.85 17.73
CA LYS A 46 20.39 14.96 16.42
C LYS A 46 20.79 13.76 15.57
N VAL A 47 19.81 13.07 15.01
CA VAL A 47 19.99 11.86 14.19
C VAL A 47 19.11 11.94 12.96
N SER A 48 19.65 11.66 11.78
CA SER A 48 18.89 11.56 10.53
C SER A 48 18.65 10.09 10.14
N ILE A 49 17.40 9.72 9.85
CA ILE A 49 17.09 8.49 9.12
C ILE A 49 17.27 8.75 7.63
N ASN A 50 18.12 7.99 6.95
CA ASN A 50 18.30 8.04 5.50
C ASN A 50 17.65 6.79 4.87
N TYR A 51 16.56 6.97 4.13
CA TYR A 51 15.92 5.91 3.36
C TYR A 51 16.56 5.83 1.98
N TYR A 52 17.19 4.69 1.68
CA TYR A 52 17.97 4.48 0.47
C TYR A 52 17.45 3.29 -0.32
N ASP A 53 17.24 3.47 -1.62
CA ASP A 53 16.91 2.40 -2.55
C ASP A 53 18.21 1.86 -3.15
N GLU A 54 18.61 0.67 -2.71
CA GLU A 54 19.83 0.00 -3.19
C GLU A 54 19.68 -0.48 -4.64
N GLY A 55 18.46 -0.82 -5.08
CA GLY A 55 18.19 -1.27 -6.45
C GLY A 55 18.30 -0.13 -7.46
N ALA A 56 17.82 1.06 -7.09
CA ALA A 56 17.94 2.27 -7.91
C ALA A 56 19.19 3.13 -7.60
N GLY A 57 19.97 2.77 -6.59
CA GLY A 57 21.20 3.48 -6.20
C GLY A 57 20.98 4.95 -5.78
N LYS A 58 19.89 5.24 -5.07
CA LYS A 58 19.47 6.62 -4.74
C LYS A 58 18.87 6.76 -3.34
N GLN A 59 19.11 7.92 -2.73
CA GLN A 59 18.39 8.35 -1.53
C GLN A 59 16.95 8.73 -1.89
N ILE A 60 15.98 8.18 -1.16
CA ILE A 60 14.55 8.39 -1.34
C ILE A 60 14.05 9.52 -0.44
N ALA A 61 14.47 9.50 0.83
CA ALA A 61 14.09 10.49 1.82
C ALA A 61 15.15 10.58 2.93
N GLU A 62 15.26 11.75 3.56
CA GLU A 62 15.97 11.91 4.83
C GLU A 62 15.05 12.59 5.84
N VAL A 63 15.03 12.05 7.06
CA VAL A 63 14.11 12.48 8.12
C VAL A 63 14.94 12.78 9.38
N PRO A 64 15.13 14.06 9.74
CA PRO A 64 15.83 14.44 10.96
C PRO A 64 14.95 14.19 12.19
N LEU A 65 15.57 13.69 13.25
CA LEU A 65 14.98 13.38 14.55
C LEU A 65 15.91 13.85 15.68
N GLU A 66 15.31 14.04 16.85
CA GLU A 66 16.03 14.24 18.10
C GLU A 66 15.72 13.05 19.01
N VAL A 67 16.76 12.38 19.51
CA VAL A 67 16.67 11.18 20.35
C VAL A 67 17.58 11.34 21.57
N GLY A 68 17.44 10.49 22.58
CA GLY A 68 18.29 10.56 23.78
C GLY A 68 19.76 10.34 23.42
N ALA A 69 20.68 11.06 24.05
CA ALA A 69 22.12 10.94 23.80
C ALA A 69 22.72 9.57 24.22
N GLY A 70 21.94 8.76 24.94
CA GLY A 70 22.27 7.36 25.23
C GLY A 70 21.68 6.34 24.24
N ASP A 71 20.81 6.78 23.32
CA ASP A 71 20.18 5.88 22.34
C ASP A 71 21.20 5.45 21.28
N THR A 72 21.22 4.14 20.98
CA THR A 72 22.14 3.52 20.02
C THR A 72 21.43 2.93 18.80
N GLU A 73 20.09 2.87 18.81
CA GLU A 73 19.25 2.36 17.73
C GLU A 73 17.91 3.11 17.65
N ILE A 74 17.27 3.10 16.48
CA ILE A 74 15.92 3.65 16.29
C ILE A 74 14.89 2.52 16.26
N ALA A 75 13.83 2.64 17.08
CA ALA A 75 12.76 1.66 17.12
C ALA A 75 12.06 1.50 15.76
N LEU A 76 11.81 0.26 15.35
CA LEU A 76 11.14 -0.10 14.08
C LEU A 76 9.80 0.61 13.84
N ALA A 77 9.04 0.93 14.90
CA ALA A 77 7.79 1.67 14.81
C ALA A 77 8.00 3.12 14.32
N VAL A 78 9.14 3.74 14.66
CA VAL A 78 9.54 5.08 14.20
C VAL A 78 9.99 5.02 12.74
N ILE A 79 10.80 4.02 12.37
CA ILE A 79 11.20 3.78 10.98
C ILE A 79 9.95 3.61 10.10
N LYS A 80 9.00 2.74 10.48
CA LYS A 80 7.76 2.53 9.71
C LYS A 80 6.84 3.76 9.65
N LYS A 81 6.87 4.64 10.65
CA LYS A 81 6.06 5.87 10.68
C LYS A 81 6.52 6.90 9.64
N TYR A 82 7.83 6.96 9.37
CA TYR A 82 8.44 7.93 8.46
C TYR A 82 8.89 7.34 7.12
N MET A 83 8.69 6.03 6.92
CA MET A 83 8.95 5.35 5.65
C MET A 83 7.98 5.84 4.56
N PRO A 84 8.45 6.13 3.33
CA PRO A 84 7.59 6.42 2.18
C PRO A 84 6.61 5.27 1.88
N ALA A 85 5.34 5.59 1.61
CA ALA A 85 4.28 4.60 1.43
C ALA A 85 4.44 3.74 0.15
N GLU A 86 5.16 4.24 -0.84
CA GLU A 86 5.46 3.56 -2.11
C GLU A 86 6.64 2.59 -2.01
N TYR A 87 7.17 2.34 -0.81
CA TYR A 87 8.35 1.52 -0.57
C TYR A 87 8.12 0.48 0.53
N ASN A 88 8.77 -0.67 0.38
CA ASN A 88 8.88 -1.71 1.39
C ASN A 88 10.22 -1.63 2.10
N LEU A 89 10.21 -1.93 3.40
CA LEU A 89 11.40 -1.99 4.25
C LEU A 89 12.23 -3.25 3.96
N VAL A 90 13.52 -3.08 3.69
CA VAL A 90 14.48 -4.18 3.45
C VAL A 90 15.50 -4.31 4.58
N SER A 91 15.96 -3.20 5.16
CA SER A 91 16.93 -3.22 6.25
C SER A 91 16.42 -3.97 7.48
N THR A 92 17.35 -4.53 8.25
CA THR A 92 17.15 -5.14 9.57
C THR A 92 18.03 -4.53 10.66
N ASP A 93 18.94 -3.61 10.29
CA ASP A 93 19.85 -2.89 11.18
C ASP A 93 19.43 -1.41 11.24
N TYR A 94 19.19 -0.91 12.46
CA TYR A 94 18.72 0.46 12.73
C TYR A 94 19.64 1.21 13.71
N GLN A 95 20.90 0.76 13.82
CA GLN A 95 21.88 1.38 14.70
C GLN A 95 22.24 2.80 14.26
N ILE A 96 22.38 3.69 15.23
CA ILE A 96 22.81 5.07 15.05
C ILE A 96 24.33 5.08 14.86
N ARG A 97 24.79 5.50 13.68
CA ARG A 97 26.21 5.54 13.30
C ARG A 97 26.55 6.94 12.81
N GLY A 98 27.33 7.67 13.62
CA GLY A 98 27.80 9.03 13.27
C GLY A 98 26.68 10.07 13.09
N GLY A 99 25.56 9.91 13.81
CA GLY A 99 24.38 10.78 13.65
C GLY A 99 23.43 10.37 12.52
N TYR A 100 23.63 9.21 11.90
CA TYR A 100 22.77 8.70 10.83
C TYR A 100 22.31 7.27 11.08
N VAL A 101 21.14 6.92 10.56
CA VAL A 101 20.62 5.55 10.49
C VAL A 101 20.30 5.27 9.03
N TYR A 102 20.95 4.27 8.45
CA TYR A 102 20.74 3.89 7.05
C TYR A 102 19.65 2.82 6.95
N VAL A 103 18.62 3.10 6.17
CA VAL A 103 17.45 2.24 6.02
C VAL A 103 17.27 1.90 4.55
N SER A 104 17.78 0.71 4.17
CA SER A 104 17.54 0.13 2.86
C SER A 104 16.05 -0.14 2.65
N VAL A 105 15.51 0.37 1.56
CA VAL A 105 14.14 0.18 1.09
C VAL A 105 14.14 -0.31 -0.35
N THR A 106 13.02 -0.88 -0.79
CA THR A 106 12.79 -1.25 -2.20
C THR A 106 11.41 -0.73 -2.61
N PRO A 107 11.17 -0.32 -3.87
CA PRO A 107 9.83 0.06 -4.31
C PRO A 107 8.82 -1.03 -3.98
N ALA A 108 7.67 -0.63 -3.42
CA ALA A 108 6.56 -1.54 -3.24
C ALA A 108 6.06 -2.00 -4.62
N PRO A 109 5.66 -3.28 -4.78
CA PRO A 109 5.02 -3.69 -6.01
C PRO A 109 3.76 -2.83 -6.18
N VAL A 110 3.66 -2.12 -7.31
CA VAL A 110 2.41 -1.45 -7.68
C VAL A 110 1.39 -2.55 -7.92
N VAL A 111 0.50 -2.75 -6.95
CA VAL A 111 -0.64 -3.65 -7.09
C VAL A 111 -1.64 -2.91 -7.96
N GLU A 112 -1.51 -3.09 -9.28
CA GLU A 112 -2.55 -2.72 -10.23
C GLU A 112 -3.82 -3.46 -9.83
N GLU A 113 -4.76 -2.74 -9.21
CA GLU A 113 -6.05 -3.31 -8.86
C GLU A 113 -6.77 -3.70 -10.16
N THR A 114 -7.28 -4.93 -10.21
CA THR A 114 -8.04 -5.47 -11.33
C THR A 114 -9.48 -5.77 -10.93
N GLN A 115 -10.40 -5.54 -11.86
CA GLN A 115 -11.80 -5.97 -11.76
C GLN A 115 -12.10 -7.07 -12.78
N ASP A 116 -12.92 -8.04 -12.38
CA ASP A 116 -13.47 -9.06 -13.28
C ASP A 116 -14.67 -8.47 -14.02
N VAL A 117 -14.61 -8.45 -15.35
CA VAL A 117 -15.66 -7.97 -16.25
C VAL A 117 -16.14 -9.11 -17.12
N LYS A 118 -17.44 -9.17 -17.41
CA LYS A 118 -18.06 -10.18 -18.27
C LYS A 118 -18.44 -9.59 -19.62
N ILE A 119 -17.84 -10.11 -20.68
CA ILE A 119 -18.23 -9.78 -22.05
C ILE A 119 -19.40 -10.69 -22.45
N ASN A 120 -20.54 -10.10 -22.77
CA ASN A 120 -21.73 -10.77 -23.26
C ASN A 120 -21.83 -10.58 -24.78
N TYR A 121 -21.59 -11.66 -25.53
CA TYR A 121 -21.74 -11.67 -26.99
C TYR A 121 -23.16 -12.05 -27.35
N TYR A 122 -23.87 -11.17 -28.03
CA TYR A 122 -25.27 -11.31 -28.40
C TYR A 122 -25.42 -11.23 -29.92
N ASP A 123 -26.12 -12.22 -30.48
CA ASP A 123 -26.52 -12.26 -31.88
C ASP A 123 -27.88 -11.58 -31.98
N GLU A 124 -27.89 -10.33 -32.44
CA GLU A 124 -29.10 -9.51 -32.55
C GLU A 124 -30.06 -10.05 -33.61
N ALA A 125 -29.54 -10.63 -34.70
CA ALA A 125 -30.34 -11.21 -35.77
C ALA A 125 -31.07 -12.49 -35.31
N ALA A 126 -30.43 -13.31 -34.48
CA ALA A 126 -31.04 -14.50 -33.88
C ALA A 126 -31.71 -14.25 -32.51
N GLY A 127 -31.58 -13.04 -31.94
CA GLY A 127 -32.16 -12.66 -30.66
C GLY A 127 -31.66 -13.49 -29.47
N LYS A 128 -30.39 -13.91 -29.47
CA LYS A 128 -29.83 -14.84 -28.46
C LYS A 128 -28.44 -14.45 -27.98
N GLN A 129 -28.13 -14.79 -26.74
CA GLN A 129 -26.76 -14.78 -26.24
C GLN A 129 -25.97 -15.94 -26.85
N VAL A 130 -24.81 -15.64 -27.43
CA VAL A 130 -23.88 -16.60 -28.03
C VAL A 130 -22.87 -17.09 -26.99
N ALA A 131 -22.32 -16.17 -26.18
CA ALA A 131 -21.32 -16.49 -25.17
C ALA A 131 -21.31 -15.48 -24.00
N GLU A 132 -20.82 -15.91 -22.85
CA GLU A 132 -20.37 -15.04 -21.75
C GLU A 132 -18.90 -15.36 -21.48
N VAL A 133 -18.02 -14.35 -21.57
CA VAL A 133 -16.57 -14.53 -21.38
C VAL A 133 -16.08 -13.59 -20.27
N PRO A 134 -15.61 -14.11 -19.12
CA PRO A 134 -14.97 -13.30 -18.09
C PRO A 134 -13.57 -12.87 -18.54
N VAL A 135 -13.22 -11.61 -18.29
CA VAL A 135 -11.92 -10.99 -18.55
C VAL A 135 -11.51 -10.13 -17.36
N GLN A 136 -10.21 -10.02 -17.11
CA GLN A 136 -9.68 -9.06 -16.12
C GLN A 136 -9.16 -7.81 -16.81
N VAL A 137 -9.54 -6.67 -16.25
CA VAL A 137 -9.08 -5.33 -16.65
C VAL A 137 -8.72 -4.52 -15.41
N SER A 138 -8.06 -3.37 -15.56
CA SER A 138 -7.80 -2.47 -14.43
C SER A 138 -9.11 -2.03 -13.75
N SER A 139 -9.12 -1.94 -12.42
CA SER A 139 -10.24 -1.41 -11.62
C SER A 139 -10.60 0.03 -11.98
N ASN A 140 -9.65 0.78 -12.55
CA ASN A 140 -9.88 2.15 -13.03
C ASN A 140 -10.34 2.22 -14.49
N ALA A 141 -10.46 1.09 -15.19
CA ALA A 141 -10.94 1.05 -16.57
C ALA A 141 -12.45 1.28 -16.64
N SER A 142 -12.87 2.18 -17.52
CA SER A 142 -14.28 2.42 -17.89
C SER A 142 -14.69 1.71 -19.19
N VAL A 143 -13.71 1.21 -19.94
CA VAL A 143 -13.88 0.49 -21.21
C VAL A 143 -12.98 -0.74 -21.26
N VAL A 144 -13.39 -1.76 -22.02
CA VAL A 144 -12.56 -2.92 -22.37
C VAL A 144 -11.85 -2.67 -23.70
N ASP A 145 -10.59 -3.06 -23.84
CA ASP A 145 -9.85 -2.91 -25.09
C ASP A 145 -10.47 -3.75 -26.23
N MET A 146 -10.56 -3.16 -27.42
CA MET A 146 -11.03 -3.85 -28.65
C MET A 146 -10.21 -5.12 -28.94
N ALA A 147 -8.93 -5.14 -28.60
CA ALA A 147 -8.07 -6.31 -28.75
C ALA A 147 -8.48 -7.49 -27.84
N ILE A 148 -9.01 -7.22 -26.65
CA ILE A 148 -9.57 -8.24 -25.75
C ILE A 148 -10.87 -8.77 -26.36
N LEU A 149 -11.75 -7.89 -26.83
CA LEU A 149 -13.00 -8.24 -27.51
C LEU A 149 -12.76 -9.13 -28.73
N THR A 150 -11.86 -8.77 -29.64
CA THR A 150 -11.54 -9.62 -30.81
C THR A 150 -10.91 -10.95 -30.42
N ARG A 151 -10.10 -11.01 -29.35
CA ARG A 151 -9.46 -12.24 -28.87
C ARG A 151 -10.42 -13.19 -28.14
N SER A 152 -11.42 -12.65 -27.47
CA SER A 152 -12.44 -13.39 -26.72
C SER A 152 -13.71 -13.68 -27.54
N LEU A 153 -13.67 -13.41 -28.85
CA LEU A 153 -14.80 -13.56 -29.76
C LEU A 153 -15.10 -15.06 -30.05
N PRO A 154 -16.37 -15.51 -29.97
CA PRO A 154 -16.72 -16.92 -30.22
C PRO A 154 -16.44 -17.36 -31.66
N GLU A 155 -15.94 -18.59 -31.84
CA GLU A 155 -15.66 -19.18 -33.14
C GLU A 155 -16.91 -19.20 -34.05
N GLY A 156 -16.71 -18.89 -35.34
CA GLY A 156 -17.80 -18.83 -36.32
C GLY A 156 -18.63 -17.55 -36.30
N TYR A 157 -18.23 -16.52 -35.55
CA TYR A 157 -18.85 -15.19 -35.54
C TYR A 157 -17.87 -14.10 -35.98
N THR A 158 -18.41 -12.91 -36.26
CA THR A 158 -17.69 -11.65 -36.48
C THR A 158 -18.30 -10.55 -35.61
N LEU A 159 -17.50 -9.55 -35.24
CA LEU A 159 -17.94 -8.43 -34.41
C LEU A 159 -18.65 -7.39 -35.29
N GLU A 160 -19.94 -7.13 -35.02
CA GLU A 160 -20.68 -6.05 -35.68
C GLU A 160 -20.52 -4.72 -34.94
N GLY A 161 -20.52 -4.75 -33.61
CA GLY A 161 -20.31 -3.54 -32.82
C GLY A 161 -20.20 -3.77 -31.32
N SER A 162 -19.51 -2.85 -30.65
CA SER A 162 -19.60 -2.65 -29.21
C SER A 162 -19.17 -1.21 -28.90
N ASP A 163 -19.82 -0.58 -27.92
CA ASP A 163 -19.31 0.67 -27.35
C ASP A 163 -18.15 0.44 -26.37
N CYS A 164 -17.84 -0.82 -26.06
CA CYS A 164 -16.77 -1.26 -25.15
C CYS A 164 -16.94 -0.81 -23.69
N ILE A 165 -18.04 -0.12 -23.33
CA ILE A 165 -18.21 0.51 -22.01
C ILE A 165 -18.61 -0.54 -20.97
N ILE A 166 -17.87 -0.54 -19.86
CA ILE A 166 -18.12 -1.39 -18.70
C ILE A 166 -19.31 -0.81 -17.93
N ARG A 167 -20.35 -1.62 -17.74
CA ARG A 167 -21.59 -1.29 -17.01
C ARG A 167 -21.85 -2.36 -15.97
N ASP A 168 -21.73 -2.00 -14.70
CA ASP A 168 -21.95 -2.92 -13.56
C ASP A 168 -21.19 -4.26 -13.67
N GLY A 169 -19.98 -4.22 -14.24
CA GLY A 169 -19.14 -5.41 -14.48
C GLY A 169 -19.45 -6.17 -15.78
N TYR A 170 -20.27 -5.62 -16.68
CA TYR A 170 -20.60 -6.23 -17.98
C TYR A 170 -20.24 -5.33 -19.16
N VAL A 171 -19.90 -5.94 -20.30
CA VAL A 171 -19.80 -5.29 -21.62
C VAL A 171 -20.68 -6.07 -22.60
N TYR A 172 -21.45 -5.36 -23.42
CA TYR A 172 -22.32 -5.95 -24.43
C TYR A 172 -21.72 -5.79 -25.82
N VAL A 173 -21.79 -6.86 -26.62
CA VAL A 173 -21.15 -6.94 -27.95
C VAL A 173 -22.12 -7.60 -28.92
N SER A 174 -22.42 -6.90 -30.00
CA SER A 174 -23.24 -7.39 -31.10
C SER A 174 -22.36 -8.19 -32.07
N VAL A 175 -22.76 -9.41 -32.38
CA VAL A 175 -22.05 -10.33 -33.28
C VAL A 175 -22.98 -10.93 -34.33
N ALA A 176 -22.44 -11.18 -35.52
CA ALA A 176 -23.12 -11.92 -36.58
C ALA A 176 -22.35 -13.22 -36.89
N PRO A 177 -22.99 -14.26 -37.43
CA PRO A 177 -22.28 -15.42 -37.98
C PRO A 177 -21.29 -15.01 -39.07
N ALA A 178 -20.08 -15.57 -39.04
CA ALA A 178 -19.07 -15.32 -40.06
C ALA A 178 -19.50 -15.92 -41.42
N GLU A 179 -19.28 -15.19 -42.52
CA GLU A 179 -19.58 -15.69 -43.86
C GLU A 179 -18.71 -16.92 -44.21
N GLU A 180 -19.34 -17.99 -44.70
CA GLU A 180 -18.61 -19.18 -45.15
C GLU A 180 -17.83 -18.91 -46.45
N VAL A 181 -16.53 -18.69 -46.33
CA VAL A 181 -15.63 -18.54 -47.47
C VAL A 181 -15.33 -19.89 -48.14
N GLN A 182 -15.87 -20.10 -49.35
CA GLN A 182 -15.53 -21.27 -50.17
C GLN A 182 -14.12 -21.14 -50.77
N ASN A 183 -13.23 -22.06 -50.37
CA ASN A 183 -11.91 -22.20 -50.97
C ASN A 183 -11.98 -22.96 -52.30
N VAL A 184 -12.08 -22.24 -53.42
CA VAL A 184 -12.13 -22.81 -54.77
C VAL A 184 -10.71 -23.06 -55.31
N LYS A 185 -10.45 -24.28 -55.83
CA LYS A 185 -9.23 -24.56 -56.60
C LYS A 185 -9.38 -24.14 -58.05
N ILE A 186 -8.50 -23.25 -58.52
CA ILE A 186 -8.37 -22.90 -59.94
C ILE A 186 -7.30 -23.81 -60.55
N ASN A 187 -7.69 -24.64 -61.52
CA ASN A 187 -6.77 -25.41 -62.34
C ASN A 187 -6.63 -24.72 -63.70
N TYR A 188 -5.40 -24.47 -64.14
CA TYR A 188 -5.10 -24.02 -65.49
C TYR A 188 -4.74 -25.24 -66.34
N TYR A 189 -5.34 -25.34 -67.53
CA TYR A 189 -4.98 -26.32 -68.54
C TYR A 189 -4.56 -25.58 -69.81
N ASP A 190 -3.53 -26.10 -70.48
CA ASP A 190 -3.08 -25.61 -71.78
C ASP A 190 -3.92 -26.31 -72.87
N GLU A 191 -4.53 -25.53 -73.75
CA GLU A 191 -5.44 -26.02 -74.81
C GLU A 191 -4.69 -26.32 -76.12
N ALA A 192 -3.35 -26.13 -76.16
CA ALA A 192 -2.52 -26.23 -77.36
C ALA A 192 -1.64 -27.51 -77.44
N ALA A 193 -2.20 -28.67 -77.05
CA ALA A 193 -1.53 -29.99 -77.07
C ALA A 193 -1.90 -30.86 -78.28
#